data_AF-A0A6N3HA81-F1
#
_entry.id   AF-A0A6N3HA81-F1
#
_cell.length_a   1.000
_cell.length_b   1.000
_cell.length_c   1.000
_cell.angle_alpha   90.00
_cell.angle_beta   90.00
_cell.angle_gamma   90.00
#
_symmetry.space_group_name_H-M   'P 1'
#
loop_
_entity.id
_entity.type
_entity.pdbx_description
1 polymer ?
#
loop_
_entity_poly.entity_id
_entity_poly.type
_entity_poly.pdbx_seq_one_letter_code
_entity_poly.pdbx_strand_id
1 'polypeptide(L)' 'MKKKIKDKADDKTIFERCVLCGKQTHIPVDTPIAARQGYIEGSGQLCPDCYQRINSREKT' A
#
# COMPACT_ATOMS: atom_id res chain seq x y z
N MET A 1 38.40 23.08 -7.48
CA MET A 1 37.53 22.18 -8.28
C MET A 1 36.24 21.92 -7.52
N LYS A 2 35.09 22.41 -8.00
CA LYS A 2 33.78 22.20 -7.36
C LYS A 2 33.16 20.92 -7.94
N LYS A 3 33.26 19.78 -7.23
CA LYS A 3 32.51 18.57 -7.59
C LYS A 3 31.03 18.79 -7.25
N LYS A 4 30.22 19.13 -8.26
CA LYS A 4 28.76 19.04 -8.17
C LYS A 4 28.37 17.58 -8.40
N ILE A 5 28.00 16.87 -7.34
CA ILE A 5 27.34 15.57 -7.47
C ILE A 5 25.88 15.88 -7.80
N LYS A 6 25.51 15.54 -9.03
CA LYS A 6 24.21 15.78 -9.65
C LYS A 6 23.25 14.62 -9.36
N ASP A 7 22.07 15.02 -8.93
CA ASP A 7 20.75 14.44 -9.24
C ASP A 7 20.44 13.05 -8.64
N LYS A 8 19.81 13.06 -7.45
CA LYS A 8 19.00 11.93 -6.97
C LYS A 8 17.81 11.79 -7.91
N ALA A 9 17.74 10.67 -8.62
CA ALA A 9 16.57 10.28 -9.38
C ALA A 9 15.34 10.27 -8.47
N ASP A 10 14.28 10.95 -8.92
CA ASP A 10 12.95 10.95 -8.30
C ASP A 10 12.37 9.53 -8.48
N ASP A 11 12.67 8.63 -7.54
CA ASP A 11 12.07 7.32 -7.48
C ASP A 11 10.63 7.49 -7.01
N LYS A 12 9.71 7.59 -7.98
CA LYS A 12 8.30 7.78 -7.69
C LYS A 12 7.71 6.46 -7.19
N THR A 13 7.80 6.23 -5.88
CA THR A 13 7.23 5.04 -5.23
C THR A 13 5.73 4.96 -5.53
N ILE A 14 5.31 3.87 -6.17
CA ILE A 14 3.90 3.59 -6.48
C ILE A 14 3.30 2.81 -5.30
N PHE A 15 2.11 3.21 -4.87
CA PHE A 15 1.39 2.56 -3.78
C PHE A 15 0.20 1.76 -4.29
N GLU A 16 -0.09 0.67 -3.60
CA GLU A 16 -1.27 -0.17 -3.81
C GLU A 16 -2.56 0.63 -3.58
N ARG A 17 -3.66 0.20 -4.21
CA ARG A 17 -5.00 0.75 -4.01
C ARG A 17 -5.91 -0.28 -3.36
N CYS A 18 -6.79 0.20 -2.49
CA CYS A 18 -7.78 -0.62 -1.84
C CYS A 18 -8.76 -1.20 -2.87
N VAL A 19 -8.92 -2.52 -2.90
CA VAL A 19 -9.83 -3.19 -3.85
C VAL A 19 -11.31 -2.89 -3.57
N LEU A 20 -11.67 -2.46 -2.36
CA LEU A 20 -13.05 -2.15 -2.01
C LEU A 20 -13.46 -0.70 -2.27
N CYS A 21 -12.56 0.25 -2.02
CA CYS A 21 -12.90 1.69 -2.10
C CYS A 21 -12.04 2.48 -3.09
N GLY A 22 -11.04 1.85 -3.72
CA GLY A 22 -10.14 2.47 -4.69
C GLY A 22 -9.12 3.46 -4.11
N LYS A 23 -9.19 3.81 -2.82
CA LYS A 23 -8.25 4.73 -2.17
C LYS A 23 -6.83 4.17 -2.21
N GLN A 24 -5.86 5.04 -2.44
CA GLN A 24 -4.45 4.71 -2.30
C GLN A 24 -4.14 4.32 -0.85
N THR A 25 -3.37 3.25 -0.68
CA THR A 25 -2.85 2.81 0.61
C THR A 25 -1.46 3.38 0.87
N HIS A 26 -0.88 3.05 2.02
CA HIS A 26 0.52 3.36 2.33
C HIS A 26 1.47 2.20 1.96
N ILE A 27 0.96 1.13 1.34
CA ILE A 27 1.74 -0.06 0.98
C ILE A 27 2.32 0.12 -0.42
N PRO A 28 3.66 0.18 -0.58
CA PRO A 28 4.29 0.20 -1.90
C PRO A 28 4.02 -1.08 -2.72
N VAL A 29 3.87 -0.93 -4.03
CA VAL A 29 3.58 -2.07 -4.94
C VAL A 29 4.73 -3.07 -5.05
N ASP A 30 5.95 -2.68 -4.70
CA ASP A 30 7.15 -3.52 -4.64
C ASP A 30 7.30 -4.27 -3.31
N THR A 31 6.49 -3.93 -2.29
CA THR A 31 6.50 -4.66 -1.02
C THR A 31 6.06 -6.11 -1.27
N PRO A 32 6.84 -7.13 -0.84
CA PRO A 32 6.46 -8.53 -0.98
C PRO A 32 5.12 -8.82 -0.33
N ILE A 33 4.29 -9.66 -0.94
CA ILE A 33 2.93 -9.98 -0.46
C ILE A 33 2.91 -10.39 1.01
N ALA A 34 3.86 -11.23 1.44
CA ALA A 34 3.97 -11.70 2.82
C ALA A 34 4.22 -10.58 3.85
N ALA A 35 4.69 -9.41 3.42
CA ALA A 35 4.93 -8.24 4.26
C ALA A 35 3.83 -7.17 4.15
N ARG A 36 2.79 -7.38 3.32
CA ARG A 36 1.72 -6.40 3.13
C ARG A 36 0.68 -6.50 4.23
N GLN A 37 0.55 -5.45 5.03
CA GLN A 37 -0.54 -5.36 6.00
C GLN A 37 -1.88 -5.15 5.28
N GLY A 38 -2.88 -5.97 5.60
CA GLY A 38 -4.23 -5.85 5.03
C GLY A 38 -4.37 -6.38 3.60
N TYR A 39 -3.39 -7.13 3.09
CA TYR A 39 -3.55 -7.91 1.87
C TYR A 39 -4.33 -9.20 2.16
N ILE A 40 -5.33 -9.50 1.33
CA ILE A 40 -6.11 -10.73 1.41
C ILE A 40 -5.79 -11.58 0.18
N GLU A 41 -5.29 -12.79 0.40
CA GLU A 41 -4.91 -13.68 -0.69
C GLU A 41 -6.10 -13.95 -1.63
N GLY A 42 -5.87 -13.81 -2.94
CA GLY A 42 -6.89 -13.91 -3.98
C GLY A 42 -7.85 -12.72 -4.10
N SER A 43 -7.92 -11.83 -3.11
CA SER A 43 -8.82 -10.65 -3.14
C SER A 43 -8.09 -9.33 -3.41
N GLY A 44 -6.84 -9.21 -2.95
CA GLY A 44 -6.00 -8.02 -3.15
C GLY A 44 -5.84 -7.16 -1.88
N GLN A 45 -5.28 -5.95 -2.07
CA GLN A 45 -4.93 -5.04 -0.99
C GLN A 45 -6.15 -4.28 -0.44
N LEU A 46 -6.27 -4.14 0.88
CA LEU A 46 -7.23 -3.26 1.54
C LEU A 46 -6.55 -2.06 2.21
N CYS A 47 -7.26 -0.94 2.30
CA CYS A 47 -6.87 0.16 3.19
C CYS A 47 -7.22 -0.20 4.65
N PRO A 48 -6.61 0.48 5.64
CA PRO A 48 -6.86 0.21 7.07
C PRO A 48 -8.35 0.26 7.43
N ASP A 49 -9.08 1.26 6.96
CA ASP A 49 -10.52 1.43 7.25
C ASP A 49 -11.35 0.24 6.75
N CYS A 50 -11.12 -0.17 5.49
CA CYS A 50 -11.85 -1.28 4.89
C CYS A 50 -11.47 -2.61 5.55
N TYR A 51 -10.18 -2.82 5.85
CA TYR A 51 -9.73 -4.00 6.57
C TYR A 51 -10.37 -4.08 7.96
N GLN A 52 -10.40 -2.98 8.71
CA GLN A 52 -11.08 -2.93 10.01
C GLN A 52 -12.57 -3.20 9.88
N ARG A 53 -13.28 -2.58 8.93
CA ARG A 53 -14.73 -2.77 8.75
C ARG A 53 -15.11 -4.23 8.51
N ILE A 54 -14.29 -4.99 7.78
CA ILE A 54 -14.54 -6.42 7.51
C ILE A 54 -14.20 -7.29 8.72
N ASN A 55 -13.14 -6.94 9.46
CA ASN A 55 -12.69 -7.72 10.62
C ASN A 55 -13.50 -7.43 11.89
N SER A 56 -14.11 -6.25 12.00
CA SER A 56 -15.08 -5.91 13.01
C SER A 56 -16.34 -6.73 12.76
N ARG A 57 -16.44 -7.91 13.39
CA ARG A 57 -17.67 -8.70 13.47
C ARG A 57 -18.72 -7.89 14.25
N GLU A 58 -19.43 -6.98 13.61
CA GLU A 58 -20.70 -6.52 14.17
C GLU A 58 -21.66 -7.71 14.11
N LYS A 59 -21.82 -8.37 15.26
CA LYS A 59 -22.89 -9.37 15.47
C LYS A 59 -24.21 -8.64 15.24
N THR A 60 -24.76 -8.74 14.04
CA THR A 60 -26.16 -8.43 13.80
C THR A 60 -26.98 -9.67 14.13
#